data_AF-A0A5T6HAZ3-F1
#
_entry.id   AF-A0A5T6HAZ3-F1
#
_cell.length_a   1.000
_cell.length_b   1.000
_cell.length_c   1.000
_cell.angle_alpha   90.00
_cell.angle_beta   90.00
_cell.angle_gamma   90.00
#
_symmetry.space_group_name_H-M   'P 1'
#
loop_
_entity.id
_entity.type
_entity.pdbx_description
1 polymer ?
#
loop_
_entity_poly.entity_id
_entity_poly.type
_entity_poly.pdbx_seq_one_letter_code
_entity_poly.pdbx_strand_id
1 'polypeptide(L)'
;MSNIDKQALREAAERAIHDDWGYDTDIFHEQVTPSVVLALLDENLQLQREKDAIEAVALAMRDDMRDAREQLEEAEKQVEEFTMWIKRLAHSLRNAKPNSKLYGAAMDYLSRKGLISVEDVLR
;
A
#
# COMPACT_ATOMS: atom_id res chain seq x y z
N MET A 1 3.26 14.11 25.92
CA MET A 1 4.56 13.47 26.14
C MET A 1 5.63 14.49 25.79
N SER A 2 6.56 14.78 26.70
CA SER A 2 7.66 15.72 26.45
C SER A 2 8.51 15.16 25.31
N ASN A 3 8.72 15.94 24.24
CA ASN A 3 9.59 15.56 23.15
C ASN A 3 11.02 15.83 23.63
N ILE A 4 11.72 14.78 24.07
CA ILE A 4 13.09 14.92 24.56
C ILE A 4 13.96 15.39 23.40
N ASP A 5 14.64 16.52 23.59
CA ASP A 5 15.53 17.09 22.58
C ASP A 5 16.80 16.24 22.46
N LYS A 6 16.87 15.46 21.39
CA LYS A 6 17.99 14.58 21.09
C LYS A 6 19.29 15.34 20.82
N GLN A 7 19.19 16.56 20.30
CA GLN A 7 20.35 17.42 20.07
C GLN A 7 20.90 17.89 21.41
N ALA A 8 20.03 18.27 22.35
CA ALA A 8 20.45 18.60 23.71
C ALA A 8 21.09 17.41 24.44
N LEU A 9 20.60 16.18 24.23
CA LEU A 9 21.22 14.97 24.77
C LEU A 9 22.61 14.71 24.16
N ARG A 10 22.77 14.95 22.85
CA ARG A 10 24.07 14.83 22.16
C ARG A 10 25.08 15.84 22.72
N GLU A 11 24.68 17.10 22.84
CA GLU A 11 25.54 18.16 23.37
C GLU A 11 25.94 17.91 24.83
N ALA A 12 25.01 17.39 25.65
CA ALA A 12 25.30 17.01 27.03
C ALA A 12 26.30 15.84 27.10
N ALA A 13 26.17 14.84 26.23
CA ALA A 13 27.12 13.73 26.14
C ALA A 13 28.48 14.19 25.61
N GLU A 14 28.54 15.06 24.61
CA GLU A 14 29.79 15.67 24.12
C GLU A 14 30.52 16.44 25.22
N ARG A 15 29.77 17.19 26.05
CA ARG A 15 30.34 17.91 27.20
C ARG A 15 30.90 16.96 28.25
N ALA A 16 30.22 15.85 28.50
CA ALA A 16 30.65 14.82 29.45
C ALA A 16 31.92 14.06 29.00
N ILE A 17 32.26 14.04 27.71
CA ILE A 17 33.56 13.51 27.22
C ILE A 17 34.74 14.28 27.82
N HIS A 18 34.55 15.57 28.09
CA HIS A 18 35.62 16.49 28.46
C HIS A 18 35.70 16.80 29.97
N ASP A 19 34.72 16.36 30.77
CA ASP A 19 34.67 16.62 32.22
C ASP A 19 35.28 15.45 33.03
N ASP A 20 36.17 15.76 33.99
CA ASP A 20 36.77 14.79 34.91
C ASP A 20 35.77 14.44 36.04
N TRP A 21 35.16 13.26 35.96
CA TRP A 21 33.98 12.89 36.76
C TRP A 21 34.26 12.38 38.19
N GLY A 22 35.52 12.32 38.64
CA GLY A 22 35.90 12.20 40.06
C GLY A 22 35.31 11.04 40.90
N TYR A 23 34.76 9.99 40.29
CA TYR A 23 34.13 8.84 40.98
C TYR A 23 34.75 7.50 40.56
N ASP A 24 34.85 6.57 41.51
CA ASP A 24 35.29 5.18 41.28
C ASP A 24 34.44 4.53 40.17
N THR A 25 35.15 4.03 39.16
CA THR A 25 34.89 4.14 37.72
C THR A 25 34.50 2.77 37.11
N ASP A 26 34.24 1.76 37.94
CA ASP A 26 34.69 0.42 37.55
C ASP A 26 33.64 -0.41 36.79
N ILE A 27 32.36 0.00 36.75
CA ILE A 27 31.30 -0.85 36.14
C ILE A 27 30.43 -0.08 35.12
N PHE A 28 29.99 1.13 35.44
CA PHE A 28 29.20 1.96 34.52
C PHE A 28 30.07 2.77 33.53
N HIS A 29 31.28 3.16 33.96
CA HIS A 29 32.19 4.00 33.17
C HIS A 29 32.96 3.20 32.10
N GLU A 30 33.28 1.92 32.34
CA GLU A 30 33.94 1.08 31.31
C GLU A 30 33.01 0.77 30.12
N GLN A 31 31.70 0.64 30.35
CA GLN A 31 30.75 0.20 29.31
C GLN A 31 29.88 1.31 28.74
N VAL A 32 29.54 2.36 29.51
CA VAL A 32 28.70 3.48 29.07
C VAL A 32 29.54 4.75 29.07
N THR A 33 30.52 4.77 28.16
CA THR A 33 31.30 5.97 27.88
C THR A 33 30.44 6.99 27.12
N PRO A 34 30.69 8.30 27.28
CA PRO A 34 29.93 9.30 26.54
C PRO A 34 30.01 9.14 25.00
N SER A 35 31.08 8.54 24.46
CA SER A 35 31.18 8.19 23.04
C SER A 35 30.17 7.12 22.60
N VAL A 36 29.91 6.10 23.44
CA VAL A 36 28.85 5.10 23.20
C VAL A 36 27.47 5.75 23.22
N VAL A 37 27.24 6.70 24.13
CA VAL A 37 25.98 7.47 24.20
C VAL A 37 25.75 8.29 22.92
N LEU A 38 26.79 8.95 22.39
CA LEU A 38 26.70 9.68 21.12
C LEU A 38 26.37 8.78 19.94
N ALA A 39 27.04 7.62 19.84
CA ALA A 39 26.80 6.66 18.77
C ALA A 39 25.35 6.16 18.78
N LEU A 40 24.80 5.85 19.97
CA LEU A 40 23.41 5.42 20.13
C LEU A 40 22.41 6.55 19.83
N LEU A 41 22.72 7.81 20.17
CA LEU A 41 21.86 8.95 19.83
C LEU A 41 21.82 9.20 18.32
N ASP A 42 22.97 9.10 17.65
CA ASP A 42 23.09 9.21 16.20
C ASP A 42 22.32 8.09 15.50
N GLU A 43 22.47 6.84 15.96
CA GLU A 43 21.70 5.69 15.45
C GLU A 43 20.20 5.88 15.67
N ASN A 44 19.78 6.34 16.86
CA ASN A 44 18.36 6.58 17.13
C ASN A 44 17.78 7.72 16.29
N LEU A 45 18.56 8.75 15.98
CA LEU A 45 18.16 9.82 15.07
C LEU A 45 18.03 9.29 13.63
N GLN A 46 18.97 8.48 13.17
CA GLN A 46 18.92 7.83 11.87
C GLN A 46 17.69 6.93 11.74
N LEU A 47 17.45 6.07 12.72
CA LEU A 47 16.27 5.18 12.75
C LEU A 47 14.95 5.96 12.73
N GLN A 48 14.87 7.13 13.37
CA GLN A 48 13.69 7.97 13.28
C GLN A 48 13.47 8.54 11.88
N ARG A 49 14.52 9.02 11.22
CA ARG A 49 14.42 9.50 9.84
C ARG A 49 13.99 8.39 8.88
N GLU A 50 14.53 7.19 9.05
CA GLU A 50 14.15 6.02 8.26
C GLU A 50 12.71 5.59 8.54
N LYS A 51 12.27 5.62 9.80
CA LYS A 51 10.87 5.37 10.17
C LYS A 51 9.94 6.36 9.49
N ASP A 52 10.23 7.65 9.55
CA ASP A 52 9.39 8.70 8.95
C ASP A 52 9.35 8.56 7.42
N ALA A 53 10.47 8.20 6.79
CA ALA A 53 10.53 7.91 5.36
C ALA A 53 9.69 6.67 4.99
N ILE A 54 9.75 5.60 5.78
CA ILE A 54 8.94 4.39 5.59
C ILE A 54 7.45 4.70 5.77
N GLU A 55 7.08 5.50 6.77
CA GLU A 55 5.70 5.93 6.98
C GLU A 55 5.18 6.76 5.80
N ALA A 56 5.98 7.67 5.27
CA ALA A 56 5.64 8.44 4.07
C ALA A 56 5.43 7.54 2.84
N VAL A 57 6.31 6.56 2.63
CA VAL A 57 6.17 5.58 1.53
C VAL A 57 4.93 4.71 1.72
N ALA A 58 4.65 4.23 2.93
CA ALA A 58 3.47 3.43 3.22
C ALA A 58 2.16 4.20 2.98
N LEU A 59 2.14 5.51 3.29
CA LEU A 59 1.01 6.37 2.97
C LEU A 59 0.80 6.51 1.46
N ALA A 60 1.86 6.81 0.71
CA ALA A 60 1.79 6.90 -0.75
C ALA A 60 1.30 5.58 -1.38
N MET A 61 1.83 4.44 -0.95
CA MET A 61 1.39 3.13 -1.44
C MET A 61 -0.08 2.84 -1.11
N ARG A 62 -0.57 3.29 0.04
CA ARG A 62 -1.99 3.13 0.42
C ARG A 62 -2.88 3.95 -0.50
N ASP A 63 -2.47 5.16 -0.87
CA ASP A 63 -3.21 6.02 -1.78
C ASP A 63 -3.19 5.42 -3.21
N ASP A 64 -2.05 4.98 -3.70
CA ASP A 64 -1.94 4.29 -5.00
C ASP A 64 -2.82 3.03 -5.07
N MET A 65 -2.86 2.24 -3.98
CA MET A 65 -3.71 1.05 -3.88
C MET A 65 -5.21 1.40 -3.84
N ARG A 66 -5.56 2.56 -3.29
CA ARG A 66 -6.93 3.05 -3.32
C ARG A 66 -7.34 3.44 -4.73
N ASP A 67 -6.50 4.21 -5.42
CA ASP A 67 -6.75 4.64 -6.80
C ASP A 67 -6.85 3.45 -7.75
N ALA A 68 -5.98 2.44 -7.58
CA ALA A 68 -6.04 1.21 -8.35
C ALA A 68 -7.35 0.43 -8.12
N ARG A 69 -7.89 0.44 -6.89
CA ARG A 69 -9.18 -0.18 -6.57
C ARG A 69 -10.36 0.59 -7.17
N GLU A 70 -10.33 1.91 -7.12
CA GLU A 70 -11.37 2.75 -7.72
C GLU A 70 -11.41 2.55 -9.25
N GLN A 71 -10.24 2.48 -9.91
CA GLN A 71 -10.15 2.16 -11.34
C GLN A 71 -10.66 0.74 -11.66
N LEU A 72 -10.35 -0.24 -10.80
CA LEU A 72 -10.85 -1.60 -10.97
C LEU A 72 -12.38 -1.65 -10.87
N GLU A 73 -12.97 -0.97 -9.88
CA GLU A 73 -14.42 -0.91 -9.71
C GLU A 73 -15.10 -0.22 -10.90
N GLU A 74 -14.51 0.84 -11.44
CA GLU A 74 -15.01 1.50 -12.65
C GLU A 74 -14.93 0.59 -13.88
N ALA A 75 -13.82 -0.12 -14.05
CA ALA A 75 -13.67 -1.09 -15.14
C ALA A 75 -14.67 -2.25 -15.02
N GLU A 76 -14.92 -2.76 -13.81
CA GLU A 76 -15.93 -3.80 -13.55
C GLU A 76 -17.34 -3.33 -13.93
N LYS A 77 -17.72 -2.10 -13.54
CA LYS A 77 -19.00 -1.49 -13.96
C LYS A 77 -19.12 -1.38 -15.48
N GLN A 78 -18.06 -0.91 -16.15
CA GLN A 78 -18.06 -0.83 -17.62
C GLN A 78 -18.21 -2.21 -18.28
N VAL A 79 -17.56 -3.24 -17.74
CA VAL A 79 -17.68 -4.62 -18.25
C VAL A 79 -19.10 -5.15 -18.06
N GLU A 80 -19.74 -4.87 -16.92
CA GLU A 80 -21.13 -5.25 -16.67
C GLU A 80 -22.09 -4.55 -17.65
N GLU A 81 -21.90 -3.24 -17.85
CA GLU A 81 -22.67 -2.46 -18.84
C GLU A 81 -22.50 -3.04 -20.24
N PHE A 82 -21.26 -3.22 -20.72
CA PHE A 82 -21.04 -3.80 -22.05
C PHE A 82 -21.66 -5.18 -22.19
N THR A 83 -21.60 -6.01 -21.14
CA THR A 83 -22.24 -7.32 -21.13
C THR A 83 -23.76 -7.21 -21.31
N MET A 84 -24.41 -6.26 -20.62
CA MET A 84 -25.85 -6.00 -20.80
C MET A 84 -26.19 -5.53 -22.22
N TRP A 85 -25.38 -4.64 -22.80
CA TRP A 85 -25.59 -4.14 -24.15
C TRP A 85 -25.42 -5.26 -25.19
N ILE A 86 -24.42 -6.13 -25.04
CA ILE A 86 -24.23 -7.29 -25.90
C ILE A 86 -25.42 -8.25 -25.78
N LYS A 87 -25.91 -8.56 -24.57
CA LYS A 87 -27.12 -9.37 -24.38
C LYS A 87 -28.32 -8.78 -25.12
N ARG A 88 -28.56 -7.47 -24.95
CA ARG A 88 -29.67 -6.76 -25.59
C ARG A 88 -29.57 -6.76 -27.11
N LEU A 89 -28.37 -6.50 -27.64
CA LEU A 89 -28.12 -6.51 -29.07
C LEU A 89 -28.29 -7.92 -29.65
N ALA A 90 -27.75 -8.94 -29.00
CA ALA A 90 -27.91 -10.33 -29.42
C ALA A 90 -29.39 -10.72 -29.48
N HIS A 91 -30.18 -10.36 -28.46
CA HIS A 91 -31.61 -10.62 -28.43
C HIS A 91 -32.37 -9.86 -29.55
N SER A 92 -32.03 -8.59 -29.78
CA SER A 92 -32.59 -7.81 -30.89
C SER A 92 -32.28 -8.45 -32.26
N LEU A 93 -31.05 -8.93 -32.45
CA LEU A 93 -30.63 -9.65 -33.65
C LEU A 93 -31.37 -10.98 -33.82
N ARG A 94 -31.62 -11.72 -32.75
CA ARG A 94 -32.44 -12.95 -32.78
C ARG A 94 -33.86 -12.64 -33.24
N ASN A 95 -34.45 -11.54 -32.78
CA ASN A 95 -35.80 -11.14 -33.15
C ASN A 95 -35.88 -10.64 -34.61
N ALA A 96 -34.87 -9.89 -35.08
CA ALA A 96 -34.82 -9.39 -36.45
C ALA A 96 -34.44 -10.46 -37.49
N LYS A 97 -33.56 -11.42 -37.11
CA LYS A 97 -33.05 -12.48 -37.98
C LYS A 97 -32.89 -13.80 -37.21
N PRO A 98 -33.98 -14.56 -37.03
CA PRO A 98 -33.98 -15.76 -36.17
C PRO A 98 -33.06 -16.89 -36.65
N ASN A 99 -32.78 -16.97 -37.95
CA ASN A 99 -31.88 -17.98 -38.52
C ASN A 99 -30.38 -17.64 -38.34
N SER A 100 -30.06 -16.53 -37.67
CA SER A 100 -28.69 -16.08 -37.47
C SER A 100 -28.01 -16.85 -36.33
N LYS A 101 -26.84 -17.44 -36.60
CA LYS A 101 -26.00 -18.08 -35.58
C LYS A 101 -25.32 -17.08 -34.64
N LEU A 102 -25.43 -15.77 -34.91
CA LEU A 102 -24.75 -14.72 -34.15
C LEU A 102 -25.21 -14.62 -32.70
N TYR A 103 -26.49 -14.87 -32.42
CA TYR A 103 -27.00 -14.88 -31.05
C TYR A 103 -26.30 -15.95 -30.21
N GLY A 104 -26.30 -17.21 -30.67
CA GLY A 104 -25.62 -18.31 -29.98
C GLY A 104 -24.13 -18.05 -29.82
N ALA A 105 -23.45 -17.60 -30.88
CA ALA A 105 -22.02 -17.28 -30.82
C ALA A 105 -21.68 -16.18 -29.80
N ALA A 106 -22.52 -15.15 -29.68
CA ALA A 106 -22.34 -14.06 -28.70
C ALA A 106 -22.56 -14.55 -27.26
N MET A 107 -23.63 -15.32 -27.01
CA MET A 107 -23.92 -15.87 -25.68
C MET A 107 -22.85 -16.89 -25.25
N ASP A 108 -22.41 -17.77 -26.16
CA ASP A 108 -21.32 -18.73 -25.91
C ASP A 108 -19.99 -18.01 -25.61
N TYR A 109 -19.73 -16.87 -26.23
CA TYR A 109 -18.55 -16.06 -25.93
C TYR A 109 -18.61 -15.48 -24.51
N LEU A 110 -19.73 -14.84 -24.15
CA LEU A 110 -19.93 -14.27 -22.82
C LEU A 110 -19.85 -15.35 -21.72
N SER A 111 -20.43 -16.52 -21.96
CA SER A 111 -20.41 -17.63 -21.01
C SER A 111 -18.98 -18.19 -20.84
N ARG A 112 -18.23 -18.39 -21.93
CA ARG A 112 -16.82 -18.82 -21.86
C ARG A 112 -15.91 -17.82 -21.16
N LYS A 113 -16.26 -16.54 -21.17
CA LYS A 113 -15.54 -15.48 -20.44
C LYS A 113 -16.01 -15.32 -19.00
N GLY A 114 -16.98 -16.11 -18.54
CA GLY A 114 -17.54 -16.02 -17.19
C GLY A 114 -18.36 -14.76 -16.94
N LEU A 115 -18.71 -14.02 -17.98
CA LEU A 115 -19.48 -12.76 -17.88
C LEU A 115 -20.97 -13.02 -17.64
N ILE A 116 -21.44 -14.22 -17.98
CA ILE A 116 -22.84 -14.64 -17.83
C ILE A 116 -22.88 -16.11 -17.40
N SER A 117 -23.96 -16.50 -16.71
CA SER A 117 -24.14 -17.91 -16.33
C SER A 117 -24.53 -18.76 -17.55
N VAL A 118 -24.32 -20.08 -17.45
CA VAL A 118 -24.82 -21.02 -18.47
C VAL A 118 -26.35 -20.99 -18.56
N GLU A 119 -27.04 -20.69 -17.44
CA GLU A 119 -28.49 -20.56 -17.42
C GLU A 119 -28.98 -19.33 -18.20
N ASP A 120 -28.22 -18.24 -18.20
CA ASP A 120 -28.50 -17.05 -19.02
C ASP A 120 -28.44 -17.33 -20.52
N VAL A 121 -27.69 -18.35 -20.96
CA VAL A 121 -27.59 -18.76 -22.37
C VAL A 121 -28.83 -19.50 -22.84
N LEU A 122 -29.52 -20.19 -21.92
CA LEU A 122 -30.65 -21.07 -22.21
C LEU A 122 -32.01 -20.36 -22.16
N ARG A 123 -32.09 -19.13 -21.62
CA ARG A 123 -33.31 -18.30 -21.54
C ARG A 123 -33.42 -17.30 -22.70
#